data_AF-V6TS01-F1
#
_entry.id   AF-V6TS01-F1
#
_cell.length_a   1.000
_cell.length_b   1.000
_cell.length_c   1.000
_cell.angle_alpha   90.00
_cell.angle_beta   90.00
_cell.angle_gamma   90.00
#
_symmetry.space_group_name_H-M   'P 1'
#
loop_
_entity.id
_entity.type
_entity.pdbx_description
1 polymer ?
#
loop_
_entity_poly.entity_id
_entity_poly.type
_entity_poly.pdbx_seq_one_letter_code
_entity_poly.pdbx_strand_id
1 'polypeptide(L)'
;MRKKDGNSTPIYILEDMNASAVVPPREYEAPSWTPLMRAAFTGDIETAKQHLDEKNKMNSNGDTALMIAARMKHEDIVELLDPTDEDGVTALMRAAARRNTEMVELLVPLQKGKQTLGGTMLNDLWIRKGGTALIVGAAHGHAEVVRVLAEHEGGMKDDFSRTALIHAAEKGHAHCVELLAEKEGGMQDKYGYTALMHTVRDNRMECVKLLLEKEGNIQDKDGVTALMLAACNRDPDYVKLLLEKEGGMQDNDGWTALMRAVFVGHTESVRLLAEREKDMKTIREWFGYPPGTTALDIAKERGHTEIASILSG
;
A
#
# COMPACT_ATOMS: atom_id res chain seq x y z
N MET A 1 27.18 -2.26 -56.87
CA MET A 1 25.79 -1.79 -56.68
C MET A 1 25.49 -1.71 -55.19
N ARG A 2 24.69 -0.69 -54.80
CA ARG A 2 24.24 -0.18 -53.46
C ARG A 2 23.98 -1.26 -52.38
N LYS A 3 24.43 -1.13 -51.12
CA LYS A 3 23.96 -0.36 -49.91
C LYS A 3 22.63 -0.84 -49.27
N LYS A 4 22.76 -1.30 -48.00
CA LYS A 4 22.05 -0.89 -46.75
C LYS A 4 20.65 -1.44 -46.32
N ASP A 5 20.65 -1.89 -45.05
CA ASP A 5 19.72 -1.66 -43.91
C ASP A 5 18.36 -2.42 -43.77
N GLY A 6 18.02 -2.77 -42.51
CA GLY A 6 16.65 -2.99 -41.99
C GLY A 6 16.30 -4.43 -41.58
N ASN A 7 16.47 -4.86 -40.32
CA ASN A 7 15.52 -4.73 -39.20
C ASN A 7 14.12 -5.32 -39.48
N SER A 8 13.74 -6.41 -38.79
CA SER A 8 12.46 -6.58 -38.07
C SER A 8 12.22 -8.05 -37.66
N THR A 9 12.38 -8.33 -36.37
CA THR A 9 11.59 -9.36 -35.67
C THR A 9 10.11 -9.03 -35.82
N PRO A 10 9.24 -9.97 -36.22
CA PRO A 10 7.81 -9.76 -36.08
C PRO A 10 7.41 -10.09 -34.64
N ILE A 11 7.18 -9.03 -33.86
CA ILE A 11 6.12 -9.02 -32.84
C ILE A 11 4.80 -9.08 -33.59
N TYR A 12 3.91 -10.02 -33.29
CA TYR A 12 2.45 -9.94 -33.34
C TYR A 12 1.89 -11.24 -32.74
N ILE A 13 0.84 -11.33 -31.94
CA ILE A 13 -0.08 -10.40 -31.28
C ILE A 13 -0.84 -11.30 -30.28
N LEU A 14 -1.10 -10.77 -29.08
CA LEU A 14 -2.12 -11.30 -28.18
C LEU A 14 -3.49 -10.92 -28.78
N GLU A 15 -4.18 -11.88 -29.40
CA GLU A 15 -5.60 -11.73 -29.74
C GLU A 15 -6.35 -13.00 -29.32
N ASP A 16 -7.25 -12.81 -28.35
CA ASP A 16 -8.50 -13.53 -28.12
C ASP A 16 -8.52 -15.05 -28.38
N MET A 17 -7.96 -15.81 -27.43
CA MET A 17 -8.31 -17.22 -27.29
C MET A 17 -9.62 -17.36 -26.51
N ASN A 18 -10.69 -17.26 -27.29
CA ASN A 18 -12.02 -17.76 -26.96
C ASN A 18 -11.95 -19.18 -26.37
N ALA A 19 -12.76 -19.43 -25.34
CA ALA A 19 -12.81 -20.66 -24.58
C ALA A 19 -13.26 -21.86 -25.44
N SER A 20 -12.34 -22.62 -26.06
CA SER A 20 -12.65 -23.94 -26.65
C SER A 20 -11.46 -24.84 -27.04
N ALA A 21 -10.20 -24.46 -26.85
CA ALA A 21 -9.08 -25.33 -27.24
C ALA A 21 -8.16 -25.61 -26.05
N VAL A 22 -8.49 -26.67 -25.30
CA VAL A 22 -7.53 -27.35 -24.42
C VAL A 22 -6.44 -27.92 -25.33
N VAL A 23 -5.28 -27.27 -25.41
CA VAL A 23 -4.12 -27.85 -26.07
C VAL A 23 -3.58 -28.93 -25.12
N PRO A 24 -3.66 -30.23 -25.46
CA PRO A 24 -3.11 -31.28 -24.60
C PRO A 24 -1.59 -31.06 -24.42
N PRO A 25 -1.01 -31.55 -23.31
CA PRO A 25 0.43 -31.45 -23.08
C PRO A 25 1.15 -32.02 -24.29
N ARG A 26 2.23 -31.35 -24.72
CA ARG A 26 3.04 -31.87 -25.83
C ARG A 26 3.55 -33.27 -25.43
N GLU A 27 3.66 -34.21 -26.37
CA GLU A 27 4.02 -35.61 -26.06
C GLU A 27 5.28 -35.77 -25.19
N TYR A 28 6.18 -34.79 -25.21
CA TYR A 28 7.41 -34.76 -24.41
C TYR A 28 7.25 -34.26 -22.96
N GLU A 29 6.11 -33.68 -22.58
CA GLU A 29 5.81 -33.26 -21.20
C GLU A 29 5.24 -34.41 -20.36
N ALA A 30 4.57 -35.37 -21.00
CA ALA A 30 3.94 -36.51 -20.34
C ALA A 30 4.86 -37.34 -19.41
N PRO A 31 6.17 -37.54 -19.67
CA PRO A 31 7.03 -38.34 -18.81
C PRO A 31 7.45 -37.64 -17.51
N SER A 32 7.50 -36.30 -17.47
CA SER A 32 7.93 -35.56 -16.28
C SER A 32 6.78 -35.23 -15.33
N TRP A 33 5.53 -35.43 -15.79
CA TRP A 33 4.34 -35.12 -15.01
C TRP A 33 3.98 -36.25 -14.06
N THR A 34 3.79 -35.88 -12.80
CA THR A 34 3.27 -36.80 -11.78
C THR A 34 1.76 -37.03 -11.97
N PRO A 35 1.18 -38.10 -11.40
CA PRO A 35 -0.27 -38.30 -11.37
C PRO A 35 -1.03 -37.06 -10.88
N LEU A 36 -0.55 -36.40 -9.82
CA LEU A 36 -1.16 -35.16 -9.32
C LEU A 36 -1.14 -34.03 -10.35
N MET A 37 -0.05 -33.84 -11.09
CA MET A 37 0.04 -32.80 -12.14
C MET A 37 -0.93 -33.06 -13.29
N ARG A 38 -1.11 -34.34 -13.68
CA ARG A 38 -2.10 -34.71 -14.70
C ARG A 38 -3.51 -34.44 -14.21
N ALA A 39 -3.82 -34.80 -12.97
CA ALA A 39 -5.10 -34.51 -12.34
C ALA A 39 -5.38 -33.00 -12.26
N ALA A 40 -4.38 -32.22 -11.86
CA ALA A 40 -4.42 -30.76 -11.82
C ALA A 40 -4.60 -30.13 -13.20
N PHE A 41 -4.22 -30.80 -14.28
CA PHE A 41 -4.46 -30.31 -15.64
C PHE A 41 -5.87 -30.66 -16.14
N THR A 42 -6.32 -31.89 -15.88
CA THR A 42 -7.62 -32.37 -16.36
C THR A 42 -8.80 -31.94 -15.50
N GLY A 43 -8.56 -31.43 -14.29
CA GLY A 43 -9.61 -31.13 -13.32
C GLY A 43 -10.13 -32.38 -12.59
N ASP A 44 -9.32 -33.45 -12.54
CA ASP A 44 -9.71 -34.69 -11.86
C ASP A 44 -9.45 -34.60 -10.34
N ILE A 45 -10.43 -34.04 -9.63
CA ILE A 45 -10.35 -33.82 -8.18
C ILE A 45 -10.17 -35.13 -7.38
N GLU A 46 -10.73 -36.25 -7.85
CA GLU A 46 -10.65 -37.53 -7.13
C GLU A 46 -9.25 -38.14 -7.25
N THR A 47 -8.64 -38.09 -8.44
CA THR A 47 -7.23 -38.47 -8.59
C THR A 47 -6.33 -37.49 -7.83
N ALA A 48 -6.63 -36.19 -7.83
CA ALA A 48 -5.83 -35.20 -7.10
C ALA A 48 -5.80 -35.49 -5.59
N LYS A 49 -6.95 -35.86 -4.99
CA LYS A 49 -7.04 -36.26 -3.57
C LYS A 49 -6.18 -37.47 -3.23
N GLN A 50 -5.98 -38.40 -4.17
CA GLN A 50 -5.20 -39.62 -3.96
C GLN A 50 -3.69 -39.40 -3.99
N HIS A 51 -3.22 -38.28 -4.56
CA HIS A 51 -1.80 -38.03 -4.84
C HIS A 51 -1.25 -36.74 -4.19
N LEU A 52 -1.82 -36.31 -3.06
CA LEU A 52 -1.41 -35.07 -2.36
C LEU A 52 0.02 -35.07 -1.82
N ASP A 53 0.65 -36.25 -1.68
CA ASP A 53 2.06 -36.40 -1.33
C ASP A 53 2.99 -35.77 -2.38
N GLU A 54 2.49 -35.57 -3.60
CA GLU A 54 3.24 -35.02 -4.73
C GLU A 54 3.13 -33.50 -4.88
N LYS A 55 2.40 -32.81 -4.00
CA LYS A 55 2.01 -31.40 -4.19
C LYS A 55 3.17 -30.43 -4.43
N ASN A 56 4.35 -30.73 -3.90
CA ASN A 56 5.56 -29.91 -4.02
C ASN A 56 6.53 -30.41 -5.11
N LYS A 57 6.24 -31.52 -5.81
CA LYS A 57 7.06 -31.97 -6.93
C LYS A 57 6.92 -31.00 -8.10
N MET A 58 7.98 -30.88 -8.90
CA MET A 58 8.02 -30.04 -10.10
C MET A 58 8.25 -30.88 -11.34
N ASN A 59 7.62 -30.52 -12.45
CA ASN A 59 7.94 -31.11 -13.75
C ASN A 59 9.23 -30.49 -14.31
N SER A 60 9.60 -30.87 -15.54
CA SER A 60 10.79 -30.36 -16.24
C SER A 60 10.77 -28.86 -16.52
N ASN A 61 9.59 -28.22 -16.51
CA ASN A 61 9.42 -26.78 -16.71
C ASN A 61 9.44 -26.00 -15.37
N GLY A 62 9.55 -26.71 -14.23
CA GLY A 62 9.46 -26.11 -12.90
C GLY A 62 8.04 -25.97 -12.35
N ASP A 63 7.02 -26.41 -13.09
CA ASP A 63 5.63 -26.28 -12.64
C ASP A 63 5.29 -27.29 -11.54
N THR A 64 4.64 -26.80 -10.49
CA THR A 64 3.94 -27.62 -9.49
C THR A 64 2.51 -27.93 -9.93
N ALA A 65 1.87 -28.92 -9.30
CA ALA A 65 0.45 -29.20 -9.53
C ALA A 65 -0.45 -27.98 -9.25
N LEU A 66 -0.10 -27.16 -8.24
CA LEU A 66 -0.85 -25.93 -7.93
C LEU A 66 -0.78 -24.91 -9.07
N MET A 67 0.40 -24.70 -9.65
CA MET A 67 0.58 -23.81 -10.81
C MET A 67 -0.23 -24.28 -12.02
N ILE A 68 -0.21 -25.59 -12.28
CA ILE A 68 -0.99 -26.20 -13.37
C ILE A 68 -2.49 -26.01 -13.13
N ALA A 69 -2.99 -26.32 -11.93
CA ALA A 69 -4.40 -26.13 -11.58
C ALA A 69 -4.85 -24.68 -11.70
N ALA A 70 -4.04 -23.73 -11.21
CA ALA A 70 -4.32 -22.31 -11.31
C ALA A 70 -4.38 -21.84 -12.77
N ARG A 71 -3.42 -22.29 -13.60
CA ARG A 71 -3.38 -21.99 -15.05
C ARG A 71 -4.59 -22.54 -15.79
N MET A 72 -5.05 -23.74 -15.42
CA MET A 72 -6.23 -24.38 -15.99
C MET A 72 -7.54 -23.90 -15.36
N LYS A 73 -7.47 -23.02 -14.35
CA LYS A 73 -8.61 -22.44 -13.63
C LYS A 73 -9.47 -23.46 -12.88
N HIS A 74 -8.86 -24.56 -12.44
CA HIS A 74 -9.53 -25.56 -11.60
C HIS A 74 -9.47 -25.13 -10.13
N GLU A 75 -10.39 -24.24 -9.74
CA GLU A 75 -10.44 -23.63 -8.40
C GLU A 75 -10.58 -24.68 -7.28
N ASP A 76 -11.33 -25.75 -7.51
CA ASP A 76 -11.49 -26.86 -6.56
C ASP A 76 -10.17 -27.57 -6.26
N ILE A 77 -9.32 -27.78 -7.27
CA ILE A 77 -7.98 -28.33 -7.09
C ILE A 77 -7.04 -27.31 -6.45
N VAL A 78 -7.16 -26.02 -6.79
CA VAL A 78 -6.39 -24.95 -6.11
C VAL A 78 -6.71 -24.93 -4.61
N GLU A 79 -7.99 -24.94 -4.23
CA GLU A 79 -8.42 -24.98 -2.83
C GLU A 79 -8.09 -26.32 -2.16
N LEU A 80 -8.00 -27.44 -2.90
CA LEU A 80 -7.50 -28.71 -2.36
C LEU A 80 -6.00 -28.64 -2.02
N LEU A 81 -5.20 -27.98 -2.87
CA LEU A 81 -3.73 -27.97 -2.77
C LEU A 81 -3.19 -26.88 -1.83
N ASP A 82 -3.80 -25.71 -1.83
CA ASP A 82 -3.48 -24.58 -0.94
C ASP A 82 -4.80 -23.94 -0.44
N PRO A 83 -5.44 -24.56 0.57
CA PRO A 83 -6.78 -24.19 1.02
C PRO A 83 -6.83 -22.78 1.61
N THR A 84 -7.95 -22.09 1.36
CA THR A 84 -8.31 -20.93 2.17
C THR A 84 -8.52 -21.36 3.62
N ASP A 85 -7.80 -20.73 4.56
CA ASP A 85 -7.93 -21.08 5.98
C ASP A 85 -9.11 -20.37 6.67
N GLU A 86 -9.29 -20.62 7.96
CA GLU A 86 -10.39 -20.07 8.77
C GLU A 86 -10.34 -18.54 8.90
N ASP A 87 -9.16 -17.94 8.78
CA ASP A 87 -8.96 -16.49 8.76
C ASP A 87 -9.22 -15.89 7.37
N GLY A 88 -9.58 -16.71 6.37
CA GLY A 88 -9.81 -16.29 5.00
C GLY A 88 -8.52 -16.04 4.21
N VAL A 89 -7.36 -16.53 4.67
CA VAL A 89 -6.10 -16.39 3.95
C VAL A 89 -6.09 -17.36 2.77
N THR A 90 -6.02 -16.82 1.56
CA THR A 90 -6.01 -17.58 0.32
C THR A 90 -4.58 -17.90 -0.15
N ALA A 91 -4.47 -18.84 -1.09
CA ALA A 91 -3.21 -19.11 -1.79
C ALA A 91 -2.61 -17.83 -2.43
N LEU A 92 -3.45 -16.96 -3.00
CA LEU A 92 -3.04 -15.68 -3.60
C LEU A 92 -2.41 -14.74 -2.56
N MET A 93 -3.00 -14.63 -1.36
CA MET A 93 -2.42 -13.82 -0.27
C MET A 93 -1.08 -14.39 0.21
N ARG A 94 -0.96 -15.72 0.34
CA ARG A 94 0.31 -16.38 0.69
C ARG A 94 1.37 -16.17 -0.40
N ALA A 95 0.99 -16.26 -1.67
CA ALA A 95 1.88 -15.98 -2.81
C ALA A 95 2.36 -14.52 -2.81
N ALA A 96 1.46 -13.57 -2.54
CA ALA A 96 1.79 -12.16 -2.40
C ALA A 96 2.80 -11.93 -1.28
N ALA A 97 2.57 -12.47 -0.07
CA ALA A 97 3.49 -12.33 1.06
C ALA A 97 4.91 -12.88 0.77
N ARG A 98 4.99 -13.98 0.03
CA ARG A 98 6.24 -14.66 -0.34
C ARG A 98 6.96 -14.05 -1.56
N ARG A 99 6.44 -12.94 -2.12
CA ARG A 99 6.95 -12.34 -3.37
C ARG A 99 6.94 -13.29 -4.56
N ASN A 100 6.00 -14.23 -4.61
CA ASN A 100 5.88 -15.16 -5.72
C ASN A 100 4.99 -14.56 -6.81
N THR A 101 5.56 -13.66 -7.62
CA THR A 101 4.82 -12.92 -8.67
C THR A 101 4.19 -13.85 -9.70
N GLU A 102 4.89 -14.91 -10.12
CA GLU A 102 4.36 -15.88 -11.08
C GLU A 102 3.10 -16.58 -10.55
N MET A 103 3.14 -17.05 -9.31
CA MET A 103 1.96 -17.65 -8.68
C MET A 103 0.84 -16.62 -8.48
N VAL A 104 1.18 -15.36 -8.16
CA VAL A 104 0.20 -14.27 -8.09
C VAL A 104 -0.52 -14.10 -9.43
N GLU A 105 0.19 -14.02 -10.55
CA GLU A 105 -0.40 -13.90 -11.89
C GLU A 105 -1.35 -15.06 -12.22
N LEU A 106 -0.99 -16.29 -11.83
CA LEU A 106 -1.82 -17.47 -12.04
C LEU A 106 -3.08 -17.49 -11.16
N LEU A 107 -3.00 -17.02 -9.91
CA LEU A 107 -4.09 -17.11 -8.93
C LEU A 107 -5.05 -15.92 -8.96
N VAL A 108 -4.64 -14.76 -9.50
CA VAL A 108 -5.48 -13.55 -9.62
C VAL A 108 -6.86 -13.84 -10.23
N PRO A 109 -6.99 -14.57 -11.36
CA PRO A 109 -8.30 -14.83 -11.97
C PRO A 109 -9.27 -15.61 -11.08
N LEU A 110 -8.76 -16.35 -10.08
CA LEU A 110 -9.53 -17.24 -9.21
C LEU A 110 -9.83 -16.60 -7.86
N GLN A 111 -8.88 -15.83 -7.31
CA GLN A 111 -8.92 -15.41 -5.90
C GLN A 111 -8.88 -13.88 -5.71
N LYS A 112 -8.87 -13.08 -6.78
CA LYS A 112 -8.91 -11.61 -6.67
C LYS A 112 -10.11 -11.14 -5.84
N GLY A 113 -9.88 -10.13 -5.02
CA GLY A 113 -10.93 -9.51 -4.22
C GLY A 113 -11.42 -10.34 -3.03
N LYS A 114 -10.88 -11.55 -2.82
CA LYS A 114 -11.05 -12.27 -1.54
C LYS A 114 -10.35 -11.47 -0.43
N GLN A 115 -10.94 -11.45 0.75
CA GLN A 115 -10.45 -10.71 1.92
C GLN A 115 -10.32 -11.64 3.12
N THR A 116 -9.36 -11.34 3.99
CA THR A 116 -9.27 -11.99 5.30
C THR A 116 -10.52 -11.72 6.13
N LEU A 117 -11.02 -12.76 6.81
CA LEU A 117 -12.19 -12.72 7.69
C LEU A 117 -11.81 -12.29 9.11
N GLY A 118 -10.56 -12.55 9.51
CA GLY A 118 -9.97 -12.22 10.81
C GLY A 118 -8.62 -11.49 10.66
N GLY A 119 -8.07 -11.04 11.80
CA GLY A 119 -6.70 -10.57 11.84
C GLY A 119 -5.74 -11.76 12.00
N THR A 120 -4.70 -11.82 11.18
CA THR A 120 -3.85 -13.00 11.07
C THR A 120 -2.39 -12.65 10.78
N MET A 121 -1.48 -13.53 11.16
CA MET A 121 -0.04 -13.37 10.89
C MET A 121 0.29 -14.00 9.54
N LEU A 122 0.85 -13.20 8.63
CA LEU A 122 1.26 -13.65 7.30
C LEU A 122 2.69 -13.21 7.02
N ASN A 123 3.61 -14.18 7.02
CA ASN A 123 5.04 -13.98 6.79
C ASN A 123 5.63 -12.86 7.69
N ASP A 124 5.43 -13.02 9.01
CA ASP A 124 5.88 -12.11 10.07
C ASP A 124 5.22 -10.72 10.11
N LEU A 125 4.21 -10.45 9.27
CA LEU A 125 3.39 -9.25 9.35
C LEU A 125 1.96 -9.55 9.82
N TRP A 126 1.44 -8.71 10.70
CA TRP A 126 0.03 -8.74 11.09
C TRP A 126 -0.84 -8.10 10.02
N ILE A 127 -1.71 -8.90 9.41
CA ILE A 127 -2.70 -8.45 8.42
C ILE A 127 -4.05 -8.35 9.11
N ARG A 128 -4.69 -7.18 9.02
CA ARG A 128 -6.03 -6.98 9.59
C ARG A 128 -7.09 -7.73 8.80
N LYS A 129 -8.26 -7.91 9.42
CA LYS A 129 -9.48 -8.28 8.74
C LYS A 129 -9.74 -7.34 7.55
N GLY A 130 -10.22 -7.88 6.44
CA GLY A 130 -10.40 -7.12 5.21
C GLY A 130 -9.12 -6.98 4.38
N GLY A 131 -8.00 -7.56 4.82
CA GLY A 131 -6.76 -7.58 4.05
C GLY A 131 -6.92 -8.38 2.75
N THR A 132 -6.51 -7.79 1.64
CA THR A 132 -6.44 -8.44 0.32
C THR A 132 -5.00 -8.86 -0.01
N ALA A 133 -4.80 -9.57 -1.12
CA ALA A 133 -3.45 -9.90 -1.59
C ALA A 133 -2.65 -8.63 -1.94
N LEU A 134 -3.30 -7.59 -2.48
CA LEU A 134 -2.68 -6.30 -2.77
C LEU A 134 -2.19 -5.61 -1.48
N ILE A 135 -3.03 -5.57 -0.44
CA ILE A 135 -2.66 -5.02 0.87
C ILE A 135 -1.46 -5.80 1.44
N VAL A 136 -1.48 -7.13 1.35
CA VAL A 136 -0.37 -7.98 1.79
C VAL A 136 0.92 -7.66 1.02
N GLY A 137 0.87 -7.60 -0.30
CA GLY A 137 2.03 -7.30 -1.15
C GLY A 137 2.60 -5.91 -0.88
N ALA A 138 1.72 -4.91 -0.71
CA ALA A 138 2.10 -3.53 -0.40
C ALA A 138 2.73 -3.40 1.00
N ALA A 139 2.19 -4.08 2.01
CA ALA A 139 2.73 -4.09 3.37
C ALA A 139 4.12 -4.74 3.46
N HIS A 140 4.44 -5.67 2.57
CA HIS A 140 5.77 -6.30 2.47
C HIS A 140 6.72 -5.58 1.51
N GLY A 141 6.25 -4.59 0.73
CA GLY A 141 7.07 -3.85 -0.23
C GLY A 141 7.35 -4.59 -1.54
N HIS A 142 6.52 -5.57 -1.91
CA HIS A 142 6.70 -6.37 -3.11
C HIS A 142 6.12 -5.67 -4.35
N ALA A 143 6.84 -4.69 -4.87
CA ALA A 143 6.36 -3.81 -5.96
C ALA A 143 5.83 -4.56 -7.20
N GLU A 144 6.47 -5.65 -7.62
CA GLU A 144 6.02 -6.45 -8.76
C GLU A 144 4.66 -7.10 -8.51
N VAL A 145 4.44 -7.63 -7.30
CA VAL A 145 3.16 -8.18 -6.86
C VAL A 145 2.10 -7.08 -6.82
N VAL A 146 2.45 -5.90 -6.29
CA VAL A 146 1.58 -4.73 -6.24
C VAL A 146 1.15 -4.31 -7.66
N ARG A 147 2.09 -4.24 -8.61
CA ARG A 147 1.77 -3.89 -10.00
C ARG A 147 0.74 -4.83 -10.62
N VAL A 148 0.89 -6.14 -10.42
CA VAL A 148 -0.06 -7.13 -10.96
C VAL A 148 -1.45 -6.98 -10.31
N LEU A 149 -1.49 -6.75 -9.00
CA LEU A 149 -2.74 -6.76 -8.23
C LEU A 149 -3.50 -5.41 -8.25
N ALA A 150 -2.82 -4.28 -8.50
CA ALA A 150 -3.40 -2.94 -8.43
C ALA A 150 -4.61 -2.75 -9.36
N GLU A 151 -4.60 -3.38 -10.55
CA GLU A 151 -5.72 -3.31 -11.49
C GLU A 151 -6.94 -4.13 -11.06
N HIS A 152 -6.77 -5.05 -10.11
CA HIS A 152 -7.82 -5.97 -9.68
C HIS A 152 -8.39 -5.64 -8.30
N GLU A 153 -7.55 -5.13 -7.40
CA GLU A 153 -7.89 -4.91 -5.99
C GLU A 153 -7.68 -3.46 -5.53
N GLY A 154 -7.27 -2.57 -6.43
CA GLY A 154 -7.04 -1.16 -6.10
C GLY A 154 -8.29 -0.50 -5.53
N GLY A 155 -8.12 0.22 -4.43
CA GLY A 155 -9.19 0.91 -3.70
C GLY A 155 -9.95 0.02 -2.70
N MET A 156 -9.64 -1.28 -2.63
CA MET A 156 -10.14 -2.14 -1.55
C MET A 156 -9.51 -1.76 -0.21
N LYS A 157 -10.23 -2.05 0.88
CA LYS A 157 -9.90 -1.56 2.22
C LYS A 157 -9.97 -2.64 3.29
N ASP A 158 -9.09 -2.54 4.28
CA ASP A 158 -9.19 -3.31 5.52
C ASP A 158 -10.32 -2.77 6.44
N ASP A 159 -10.51 -3.41 7.59
CA ASP A 159 -11.50 -3.04 8.61
C ASP A 159 -11.27 -1.67 9.28
N PHE A 160 -10.14 -1.01 9.02
CA PHE A 160 -9.84 0.36 9.40
C PHE A 160 -9.97 1.34 8.22
N SER A 161 -10.58 0.90 7.12
CA SER A 161 -10.68 1.65 5.87
C SER A 161 -9.33 1.95 5.20
N ARG A 162 -8.26 1.23 5.56
CA ARG A 162 -6.92 1.47 4.99
C ARG A 162 -6.75 0.69 3.69
N THR A 163 -6.23 1.36 2.68
CA THR A 163 -5.92 0.79 1.37
C THR A 163 -4.48 0.29 1.32
N ALA A 164 -4.10 -0.40 0.25
CA ALA A 164 -2.73 -0.87 0.05
C ALA A 164 -1.70 0.27 0.07
N LEU A 165 -2.05 1.45 -0.49
CA LEU A 165 -1.22 2.65 -0.48
C LEU A 165 -0.89 3.09 0.94
N ILE A 166 -1.88 3.12 1.84
CA ILE A 166 -1.68 3.48 3.25
C ILE A 166 -0.71 2.50 3.92
N HIS A 167 -0.85 1.19 3.69
CA HIS A 167 0.07 0.18 4.23
C HIS A 167 1.50 0.33 3.68
N ALA A 168 1.66 0.54 2.37
CA ALA A 168 2.97 0.79 1.76
C ALA A 168 3.63 2.07 2.31
N ALA A 169 2.85 3.14 2.47
CA ALA A 169 3.30 4.42 3.00
C ALA A 169 3.75 4.32 4.45
N GLU A 170 2.98 3.65 5.33
CA GLU A 170 3.32 3.40 6.73
C GLU A 170 4.67 2.66 6.88
N LYS A 171 4.92 1.68 5.99
CA LYS A 171 6.16 0.88 5.97
C LYS A 171 7.31 1.50 5.18
N GLY A 172 7.07 2.60 4.47
CA GLY A 172 8.10 3.32 3.70
C GLY A 172 8.47 2.65 2.38
N HIS A 173 7.59 1.84 1.80
CA HIS A 173 7.83 1.14 0.54
C HIS A 173 7.56 2.05 -0.67
N ALA A 174 8.48 2.97 -0.94
CA ALA A 174 8.33 4.04 -1.95
C ALA A 174 7.92 3.55 -3.34
N HIS A 175 8.48 2.45 -3.85
CA HIS A 175 8.08 1.90 -5.15
C HIS A 175 6.63 1.40 -5.18
N CYS A 176 6.13 0.84 -4.07
CA CYS A 176 4.72 0.46 -3.96
C CYS A 176 3.83 1.71 -3.88
N VAL A 177 4.28 2.75 -3.18
CA VAL A 177 3.59 4.04 -3.12
C VAL A 177 3.45 4.65 -4.52
N GLU A 178 4.53 4.69 -5.30
CA GLU A 178 4.50 5.20 -6.68
C GLU A 178 3.48 4.46 -7.56
N LEU A 179 3.45 3.13 -7.49
CA LEU A 179 2.51 2.31 -8.27
C LEU A 179 1.05 2.51 -7.87
N LEU A 180 0.78 2.81 -6.60
CA LEU A 180 -0.58 2.88 -6.05
C LEU A 180 -1.14 4.30 -6.02
N ALA A 181 -0.28 5.32 -6.02
CA ALA A 181 -0.66 6.72 -5.84
C ALA A 181 -1.68 7.23 -6.86
N GLU A 182 -1.61 6.79 -8.12
CA GLU A 182 -2.60 7.18 -9.14
C GLU A 182 -4.01 6.63 -8.88
N LYS A 183 -4.10 5.42 -8.32
CA LYS A 183 -5.38 4.72 -8.15
C LYS A 183 -6.00 4.94 -6.77
N GLU A 184 -5.16 5.11 -5.74
CA GLU A 184 -5.61 5.20 -4.34
C GLU A 184 -5.29 6.54 -3.68
N GLY A 185 -4.62 7.46 -4.39
CA GLY A 185 -4.26 8.78 -3.85
C GLY A 185 -5.47 9.55 -3.35
N GLY A 186 -5.35 10.09 -2.13
CA GLY A 186 -6.41 10.86 -1.48
C GLY A 186 -7.46 10.02 -0.76
N MET A 187 -7.36 8.68 -0.80
CA MET A 187 -8.20 7.82 0.02
C MET A 187 -7.76 7.90 1.49
N GLN A 188 -8.74 7.94 2.39
CA GLN A 188 -8.52 8.07 3.82
C GLN A 188 -8.94 6.83 4.60
N ASP A 189 -8.26 6.60 5.72
CA ASP A 189 -8.63 5.61 6.72
C ASP A 189 -9.87 6.04 7.54
N LYS A 190 -10.27 5.22 8.51
CA LYS A 190 -11.48 5.49 9.31
C LYS A 190 -11.39 6.74 10.20
N TYR A 191 -10.20 7.29 10.41
CA TYR A 191 -9.97 8.52 11.16
C TYR A 191 -9.76 9.74 10.24
N GLY A 192 -9.73 9.53 8.92
CA GLY A 192 -9.42 10.57 7.97
C GLY A 192 -7.92 10.65 7.63
N TYR A 193 -7.08 9.73 8.09
CA TYR A 193 -5.65 9.79 7.77
C TYR A 193 -5.43 9.36 6.32
N THR A 194 -4.69 10.19 5.58
CA THR A 194 -4.19 9.84 4.24
C THR A 194 -2.89 9.06 4.33
N ALA A 195 -2.44 8.49 3.21
CA ALA A 195 -1.13 7.84 3.14
C ALA A 195 -0.01 8.82 3.51
N LEU A 196 -0.08 10.08 3.06
CA LEU A 196 0.87 11.15 3.39
C LEU A 196 0.96 11.38 4.90
N MET A 197 -0.16 11.45 5.62
CA MET A 197 -0.16 11.60 7.08
C MET A 197 0.52 10.41 7.77
N HIS A 198 0.28 9.19 7.29
CA HIS A 198 0.99 8.00 7.77
C HIS A 198 2.50 8.09 7.50
N THR A 199 2.94 8.56 6.33
CA THR A 199 4.38 8.74 6.05
C THR A 199 5.06 9.69 7.02
N VAL A 200 4.41 10.79 7.38
CA VAL A 200 4.98 11.79 8.31
C VAL A 200 5.06 11.22 9.73
N ARG A 201 3.99 10.57 10.18
CA ARG A 201 3.93 9.95 11.51
C ARG A 201 4.98 8.85 11.69
N ASP A 202 5.19 8.05 10.64
CA ASP A 202 6.09 6.89 10.67
C ASP A 202 7.48 7.19 10.08
N ASN A 203 7.82 8.47 9.89
CA ASN A 203 9.12 9.00 9.45
C ASN A 203 9.61 8.41 8.10
N ARG A 204 8.76 8.45 7.07
CA ARG A 204 9.01 7.90 5.72
C ARG A 204 9.20 9.01 4.67
N MET A 205 10.29 9.76 4.79
CA MET A 205 10.59 10.96 3.97
C MET A 205 10.46 10.72 2.46
N GLU A 206 10.96 9.61 1.94
CA GLU A 206 10.93 9.34 0.49
C GLU A 206 9.49 9.17 -0.05
N CYS A 207 8.55 8.73 0.79
CA CYS A 207 7.15 8.60 0.40
C CYS A 207 6.40 9.95 0.43
N VAL A 208 6.87 10.92 1.23
CA VAL A 208 6.27 12.28 1.28
C VAL A 208 6.30 12.93 -0.09
N LYS A 209 7.46 12.88 -0.76
CA LYS A 209 7.66 13.51 -2.09
C LYS A 209 6.73 12.91 -3.15
N LEU A 210 6.42 11.62 -3.05
CA LEU A 210 5.55 10.92 -3.98
C LEU A 210 4.06 11.26 -3.78
N LEU A 211 3.67 11.56 -2.54
CA LEU A 211 2.27 11.75 -2.16
C LEU A 211 1.85 13.22 -2.05
N LEU A 212 2.79 14.13 -1.81
CA LEU A 212 2.50 15.55 -1.53
C LEU A 212 1.62 16.20 -2.61
N GLU A 213 1.91 15.98 -3.88
CA GLU A 213 1.12 16.60 -4.96
C GLU A 213 -0.32 16.12 -4.98
N LYS A 214 -0.56 14.83 -4.67
CA LYS A 214 -1.90 14.22 -4.71
C LYS A 214 -2.69 14.43 -3.43
N GLU A 215 -2.03 14.39 -2.28
CA GLU A 215 -2.68 14.33 -0.97
C GLU A 215 -2.47 15.56 -0.11
N GLY A 216 -1.57 16.45 -0.50
CA GLY A 216 -1.38 17.72 0.20
C GLY A 216 -2.67 18.53 0.21
N ASN A 217 -2.97 19.13 1.36
CA ASN A 217 -4.19 19.89 1.68
C ASN A 217 -5.40 19.03 2.07
N ILE A 218 -5.27 17.70 2.12
CA ILE A 218 -6.30 16.85 2.70
C ILE A 218 -6.18 16.91 4.23
N GLN A 219 -7.32 17.07 4.89
CA GLN A 219 -7.42 17.09 6.35
C GLN A 219 -8.07 15.81 6.86
N ASP A 220 -7.64 15.36 8.04
CA ASP A 220 -8.32 14.28 8.75
C ASP A 220 -9.66 14.76 9.34
N LYS A 221 -10.34 13.90 10.11
CA LYS A 221 -11.64 14.24 10.70
C LYS A 221 -11.57 15.37 11.73
N ASP A 222 -10.41 15.61 12.32
CA ASP A 222 -10.17 16.69 13.28
C ASP A 222 -9.62 17.95 12.60
N GLY A 223 -9.49 17.96 11.27
CA GLY A 223 -8.94 19.08 10.52
C GLY A 223 -7.40 19.07 10.44
N VAL A 224 -6.75 18.01 10.93
CA VAL A 224 -5.28 17.95 11.00
C VAL A 224 -4.70 17.63 9.62
N THR A 225 -3.64 18.36 9.24
CA THR A 225 -2.88 18.13 8.00
C THR A 225 -1.57 17.37 8.26
N ALA A 226 -0.89 16.96 7.19
CA ALA A 226 0.43 16.33 7.32
C ALA A 226 1.48 17.30 7.91
N LEU A 227 1.42 18.58 7.57
CA LEU A 227 2.28 19.65 8.09
C LEU A 227 2.09 19.84 9.61
N MET A 228 0.84 19.75 10.10
CA MET A 228 0.55 19.82 11.53
C MET A 228 1.13 18.64 12.30
N LEU A 229 1.15 17.44 11.70
CA LEU A 229 1.85 16.27 12.25
C LEU A 229 3.37 16.49 12.22
N ALA A 230 3.91 16.98 11.10
CA ALA A 230 5.33 17.25 10.93
C ALA A 230 5.87 18.30 11.92
N ALA A 231 5.07 19.29 12.27
CA ALA A 231 5.43 20.31 13.26
C ALA A 231 5.65 19.74 14.67
N CYS A 232 5.07 18.58 14.98
CA CYS A 232 5.33 17.85 16.23
C CYS A 232 6.58 16.96 16.16
N ASN A 233 7.10 16.69 14.96
CA ASN A 233 8.32 15.90 14.75
C ASN A 233 9.57 16.75 14.97
N ARG A 234 10.69 16.10 15.31
CA ARG A 234 12.00 16.77 15.49
C ARG A 234 12.72 17.08 14.18
N ASP A 235 12.24 16.54 13.06
CA ASP A 235 12.86 16.70 11.76
C ASP A 235 12.18 17.84 10.97
N PRO A 236 12.80 19.03 10.88
CA PRO A 236 12.23 20.19 10.21
C PRO A 236 12.17 20.03 8.69
N ASP A 237 12.80 19.02 8.09
CA ASP A 237 12.76 18.84 6.63
C ASP A 237 11.37 18.42 6.15
N TYR A 238 10.58 17.71 6.98
CA TYR A 238 9.15 17.48 6.68
C TYR A 238 8.38 18.80 6.64
N VAL A 239 8.66 19.71 7.58
CA VAL A 239 8.03 21.04 7.62
C VAL A 239 8.37 21.80 6.34
N LYS A 240 9.64 21.84 5.94
CA LYS A 240 10.07 22.51 4.69
C LYS A 240 9.32 21.99 3.45
N LEU A 241 9.18 20.68 3.32
CA LEU A 241 8.51 20.07 2.17
C LEU A 241 7.01 20.35 2.14
N LEU A 242 6.35 20.27 3.29
CA LEU A 242 4.89 20.37 3.37
C LEU A 242 4.39 21.82 3.42
N LEU A 243 5.22 22.76 3.88
CA LEU A 243 4.86 24.15 4.12
C LEU A 243 4.32 24.87 2.87
N GLU A 244 4.90 24.61 1.70
CA GLU A 244 4.47 25.27 0.47
C GLU A 244 3.04 24.90 0.08
N LYS A 245 2.58 23.69 0.43
CA LYS A 245 1.24 23.21 0.09
C LYS A 245 0.23 23.53 1.19
N GLU A 246 0.58 23.22 2.44
CA GLU A 246 -0.35 23.19 3.57
C GLU A 246 -0.18 24.38 4.55
N GLY A 247 0.76 25.29 4.29
CA GLY A 247 1.01 26.45 5.15
C GLY A 247 -0.22 27.33 5.31
N GLY A 248 -0.53 27.70 6.56
CA GLY A 248 -1.70 28.53 6.88
C GLY A 248 -3.01 27.77 7.00
N MET A 249 -2.99 26.43 6.95
CA MET A 249 -4.17 25.62 7.28
C MET A 249 -4.37 25.53 8.80
N GLN A 250 -5.62 25.34 9.20
CA GLN A 250 -6.04 25.20 10.61
C GLN A 250 -6.88 23.95 10.79
N ASP A 251 -6.71 23.29 11.93
CA ASP A 251 -7.59 22.21 12.35
C ASP A 251 -8.94 22.75 12.88
N ASN A 252 -9.81 21.84 13.33
CA ASN A 252 -11.16 22.19 13.77
C ASN A 252 -11.21 23.13 14.99
N ASP A 253 -10.10 23.27 15.73
CA ASP A 253 -9.97 24.16 16.87
C ASP A 253 -9.21 25.46 16.54
N GLY A 254 -8.74 25.58 15.29
CA GLY A 254 -8.00 26.74 14.80
C GLY A 254 -6.51 26.63 15.07
N TRP A 255 -5.99 25.45 15.40
CA TRP A 255 -4.56 25.27 15.60
C TRP A 255 -3.87 25.12 14.25
N THR A 256 -2.78 25.88 14.08
CA THR A 256 -1.89 25.74 12.93
C THR A 256 -0.73 24.80 13.24
N ALA A 257 0.08 24.50 12.23
CA ALA A 257 1.34 23.80 12.41
C ALA A 257 2.29 24.56 13.35
N LEU A 258 2.38 25.89 13.22
CA LEU A 258 3.20 26.73 14.08
C LEU A 258 2.79 26.61 15.56
N MET A 259 1.49 26.68 15.87
CA MET A 259 1.02 26.56 17.25
C MET A 259 1.43 25.22 17.87
N ARG A 260 1.38 24.13 17.09
CA ARG A 260 1.86 22.80 17.50
C ARG A 260 3.37 22.76 17.71
N ALA A 261 4.16 23.34 16.80
CA ALA A 261 5.62 23.43 16.93
C ALA A 261 6.03 24.23 18.19
N VAL A 262 5.33 25.34 18.46
CA VAL A 262 5.52 26.13 19.69
C VAL A 262 5.17 25.31 20.92
N PHE A 263 4.02 24.63 20.92
CA PHE A 263 3.56 23.84 22.07
C PHE A 263 4.56 22.74 22.44
N VAL A 264 5.19 22.09 21.45
CA VAL A 264 6.21 21.06 21.69
C VAL A 264 7.60 21.66 21.96
N GLY A 265 7.86 22.89 21.51
CA GLY A 265 9.14 23.58 21.70
C GLY A 265 10.16 23.33 20.58
N HIS A 266 9.72 23.03 19.37
CA HIS A 266 10.59 22.76 18.23
C HIS A 266 10.99 24.06 17.50
N THR A 267 12.03 24.72 18.01
CA THR A 267 12.47 26.05 17.56
C THR A 267 12.74 26.15 16.05
N GLU A 268 13.30 25.13 15.41
CA GLU A 268 13.60 25.19 13.97
C GLU A 268 12.32 25.16 13.12
N SER A 269 11.36 24.30 13.47
CA SER A 269 10.03 24.30 12.84
C SER A 269 9.32 25.63 13.03
N VAL A 270 9.44 26.25 14.22
CA VAL A 270 8.93 27.61 14.47
C VAL A 270 9.53 28.63 13.50
N ARG A 271 10.85 28.62 13.28
CA ARG A 271 11.50 29.56 12.35
C ARG A 271 10.95 29.43 10.93
N LEU A 272 10.73 28.20 10.47
CA LEU A 272 10.20 27.93 9.13
C LEU A 272 8.73 28.37 8.98
N LEU A 273 7.93 28.17 10.02
CA LEU A 273 6.48 28.39 9.98
C LEU A 273 6.07 29.85 10.28
N ALA A 274 6.90 30.59 11.02
CA ALA A 274 6.57 31.91 11.55
C ALA A 274 6.15 32.92 10.46
N GLU A 275 6.82 32.91 9.30
CA GLU A 275 6.54 33.87 8.22
C GLU A 275 5.10 33.77 7.71
N ARG A 276 4.53 32.56 7.69
CA ARG A 276 3.17 32.31 7.16
C ARG A 276 2.10 32.32 8.24
N GLU A 277 2.41 31.94 9.47
CA GLU A 277 1.38 31.57 10.46
C GLU A 277 1.40 32.38 11.76
N LYS A 278 2.38 33.25 12.01
CA LYS A 278 2.57 33.88 13.34
C LYS A 278 1.38 34.68 13.86
N ASP A 279 0.61 35.29 12.96
CA ASP A 279 -0.54 36.15 13.31
C ASP A 279 -1.89 35.39 13.32
N MET A 280 -1.88 34.09 13.01
CA MET A 280 -3.08 33.26 13.04
C MET A 280 -3.56 33.01 14.47
N LYS A 281 -4.86 32.76 14.62
CA LYS A 281 -5.54 32.67 15.91
C LYS A 281 -6.40 31.44 16.01
N THR A 282 -6.41 30.82 17.19
CA THR A 282 -7.34 29.73 17.52
C THR A 282 -8.78 30.20 17.40
N ILE A 283 -9.69 29.29 17.06
CA ILE A 283 -11.13 29.59 16.94
C ILE A 283 -11.96 28.96 18.07
N ARG A 284 -11.41 27.96 18.77
CA ARG A 284 -12.03 27.28 19.91
C ARG A 284 -11.05 27.17 21.06
N GLU A 285 -11.61 26.88 22.24
CA GLU A 285 -10.79 26.55 23.40
C GLU A 285 -10.24 25.13 23.26
N TRP A 286 -8.92 24.98 23.35
CA TRP A 286 -8.26 23.68 23.30
C TRP A 286 -6.92 23.72 24.03
N PHE A 287 -6.54 22.63 24.70
CA PHE A 287 -5.36 22.56 25.59
C PHE A 287 -5.29 23.68 26.65
N GLY A 288 -6.43 24.25 27.07
CA GLY A 288 -6.49 25.36 28.01
C GLY A 288 -6.25 26.75 27.41
N TYR A 289 -6.06 26.85 26.09
CA TYR A 289 -5.91 28.12 25.37
C TYR A 289 -7.26 28.57 24.82
N PRO A 290 -7.74 29.79 25.14
CA PRO A 290 -9.03 30.29 24.66
C PRO A 290 -9.01 30.63 23.16
N PRO A 291 -10.17 30.87 22.53
CA PRO A 291 -10.24 31.44 21.19
C PRO A 291 -9.48 32.76 21.09
N GLY A 292 -8.86 33.03 19.94
CA GLY A 292 -8.08 34.24 19.71
C GLY A 292 -6.60 34.14 20.11
N THR A 293 -6.16 32.98 20.62
CA THR A 293 -4.77 32.73 21.04
C THR A 293 -3.85 32.63 19.81
N THR A 294 -2.71 33.35 19.84
CA THR A 294 -1.66 33.26 18.81
C THR A 294 -0.54 32.31 19.22
N ALA A 295 0.32 31.94 18.27
CA ALA A 295 1.53 31.18 18.56
C ALA A 295 2.47 31.89 19.58
N LEU A 296 2.52 33.23 19.55
CA LEU A 296 3.31 34.00 20.51
C LEU A 296 2.75 33.91 21.94
N ASP A 297 1.42 33.89 22.08
CA ASP A 297 0.76 33.75 23.39
C ASP A 297 1.08 32.38 24.00
N ILE A 298 0.98 31.31 23.20
CA ILE A 298 1.36 29.94 23.60
C ILE A 298 2.83 29.91 24.05
N ALA A 299 3.73 30.52 23.29
CA ALA A 299 5.16 30.55 23.61
C ALA A 299 5.45 31.24 24.96
N LYS A 300 4.78 32.37 25.23
CA LYS A 300 4.92 33.12 26.49
C LYS A 300 4.38 32.32 27.67
N GLU A 301 3.19 31.74 27.54
CA GLU A 301 2.56 30.97 28.62
C GLU A 301 3.38 29.73 28.99
N ARG A 302 3.99 29.07 28.00
CA ARG A 302 4.87 27.91 28.23
C ARG A 302 6.30 28.26 28.66
N GLY A 303 6.65 29.55 28.71
CA GLY A 303 7.99 30.01 29.06
C GLY A 303 9.07 29.71 28.00
N HIS A 304 8.69 29.52 26.74
CA HIS A 304 9.62 29.30 25.63
C HIS A 304 10.20 30.64 25.15
N THR A 305 11.12 31.21 25.93
CA THR A 305 11.66 32.56 25.73
C THR A 305 12.32 32.78 24.37
N GLU A 306 13.10 31.81 23.87
CA GLU A 306 13.72 31.89 22.54
C GLU A 306 12.65 31.92 21.44
N ILE A 307 11.67 31.02 21.49
CA ILE A 307 10.56 30.96 20.53
C ILE A 307 9.73 32.26 20.59
N ALA A 308 9.44 32.78 21.78
CA ALA A 308 8.74 34.05 21.92
C ALA A 308 9.54 35.20 21.29
N SER A 309 10.87 35.19 21.40
CA SER A 309 11.73 36.18 20.73
C SER A 309 11.69 36.06 19.21
N ILE A 310 11.65 34.84 18.66
CA ILE A 310 11.52 34.61 17.21
C ILE A 310 10.19 35.16 16.71
N LEU A 311 9.10 34.91 17.44
CA LEU A 311 7.75 35.31 17.05
C LEU A 311 7.42 36.79 17.30
N SER A 312 8.23 37.49 18.11
CA SER A 312 8.08 38.92 18.36
C SER A 312 8.78 39.81 17.33
N GLY A 313 9.64 39.22 16.47
CA GLY A 313 10.29 39.90 15.34
C GLY A 313 9.41 39.91 14.10
#